data_AF-A0A6M1MTC6-F1
#
_entry.id   AF-A0A6M1MTC6-F1
#
_cell.length_a   1.000
_cell.length_b   1.000
_cell.length_c   1.000
_cell.angle_alpha   90.00
_cell.angle_beta   90.00
_cell.angle_gamma   90.00
#
_symmetry.space_group_name_H-M   'P 1'
#
loop_
_entity.id
_entity.type
_entity.pdbx_description
1 polymer ?
#
loop_
_entity_poly.entity_id
_entity_poly.type
_entity_poly.pdbx_seq_one_letter_code
_entity_poly.pdbx_strand_id
1 'polypeptide(L)' 'MYSETEEVIRALAENAESVCRAYLPAGRREGSYWIVGDLQNNPGRSLFVRLTGPVSGPGAAGK' A
#
# COMPACT_ATOMS: atom_id res chain seq x y z
N MET A 1 -20.28 14.08 -5.65
CA MET A 1 -20.16 14.00 -4.18
C MET A 1 -19.49 12.67 -3.92
N TYR A 2 -18.18 12.66 -3.63
CA TYR A 2 -17.48 11.41 -3.35
C TYR A 2 -18.02 10.84 -2.05
N SER A 3 -18.21 9.53 -1.99
CA SER A 3 -18.64 8.86 -0.76
C SER A 3 -17.49 8.90 0.26
N GLU A 4 -17.81 8.90 1.55
CA GLU A 4 -16.83 8.85 2.65
C GLU A 4 -15.77 7.75 2.43
N THR A 5 -16.20 6.60 1.89
CA THR A 5 -15.32 5.49 1.50
C THR A 5 -14.27 5.88 0.47
N GLU A 6 -14.61 6.70 -0.53
CA GLU A 6 -13.67 7.14 -1.57
C GLU A 6 -12.60 8.09 -1.01
N GLU A 7 -12.96 8.94 -0.05
CA GLU A 7 -11.99 9.78 0.65
C GLU A 7 -11.03 8.95 1.51
N VAL A 8 -11.54 7.93 2.21
CA VAL A 8 -10.71 6.99 2.97
C VAL A 8 -9.77 6.22 2.05
N ILE A 9 -10.26 5.69 0.94
CA ILE A 9 -9.43 4.98 -0.05
C ILE A 9 -8.33 5.90 -0.58
N ARG A 10 -8.66 7.15 -0.93
CA ARG A 10 -7.67 8.13 -1.39
C ARG A 10 -6.60 8.39 -0.33
N ALA A 11 -7.00 8.66 0.91
CA ALA A 11 -6.09 8.95 2.00
C ALA A 11 -5.14 7.76 2.29
N LEU A 12 -5.65 6.53 2.25
CA LEU A 12 -4.83 5.32 2.41
C LEU A 12 -3.83 5.14 1.25
N ALA A 13 -4.24 5.41 0.01
CA ALA A 13 -3.36 5.33 -1.15
C ALA A 13 -2.24 6.38 -1.08
N GLU A 14 -2.55 7.62 -0.70
CA GLU A 14 -1.58 8.71 -0.53
C GLU A 14 -0.56 8.40 0.59
N ASN A 15 -0.98 7.65 1.61
CA ASN A 15 -0.17 7.30 2.77
C ASN A 15 0.28 5.84 2.77
N ALA A 16 0.31 5.18 1.60
CA ALA A 16 0.51 3.74 1.47
C ALA A 16 1.75 3.22 2.23
N GLU A 17 2.87 3.96 2.23
CA GLU A 17 4.07 3.53 2.94
C GLU A 17 3.88 3.55 4.47
N SER A 18 3.29 4.61 5.02
CA SER A 18 3.00 4.70 6.45
C SER A 18 2.05 3.59 6.91
N VAL A 19 1.04 3.28 6.09
CA VAL A 19 0.11 2.17 6.34
C VAL A 19 0.85 0.83 6.34
N CYS A 20 1.72 0.59 5.35
CA CYS A 20 2.54 -0.62 5.29
C CYS A 20 3.48 -0.74 6.50
N ARG A 21 4.10 0.36 6.95
CA ARG A 21 4.94 0.37 8.15
C ARG A 21 4.16 0.03 9.43
N ALA A 22 2.91 0.47 9.51
CA ALA A 22 2.05 0.23 10.67
C ALA A 22 1.51 -1.21 10.73
N TYR A 23 1.07 -1.75 9.58
CA TYR A 23 0.34 -3.02 9.54
C TYR A 23 1.11 -4.19 8.92
N LEU A 24 2.15 -3.91 8.13
CA LEU A 24 3.02 -4.91 7.49
C LEU A 24 4.52 -4.69 7.85
N PRO A 25 4.88 -4.60 9.15
CA PRO A 25 6.22 -4.22 9.58
C PRO A 25 7.33 -5.24 9.24
N ALA A 26 7.00 -6.48 8.89
CA ALA A 26 8.00 -7.47 8.44
C ALA A 26 8.39 -7.26 6.97
N GLY A 27 7.68 -6.39 6.26
CA GLY A 27 8.03 -6.00 4.91
C GLY A 27 9.12 -4.93 4.86
N ARG A 28 9.50 -4.55 3.64
CA ARG A 28 10.49 -3.50 3.38
C ARG A 28 10.21 -2.76 2.10
N ARG A 29 10.70 -1.52 2.01
CA ARG A 29 10.65 -0.75 0.77
C ARG A 29 11.74 -1.23 -0.21
N GLU A 30 11.32 -1.63 -1.41
CA GLU A 30 12.18 -1.87 -2.58
C GLU A 30 11.71 -0.97 -3.73
N GLY A 31 12.44 0.12 -3.98
CA GLY A 31 12.07 1.10 -5.01
C GLY A 31 10.73 1.77 -4.73
N SER A 32 9.76 1.56 -5.62
CA SER A 32 8.38 2.05 -5.53
C SER A 32 7.41 1.07 -4.88
N TYR A 33 7.91 -0.02 -4.28
CA TYR A 33 7.08 -1.08 -3.71
C TYR A 33 7.41 -1.33 -2.24
N TRP A 34 6.42 -1.71 -1.46
CA TRP A 34 6.60 -2.41 -0.20
C TRP A 34 6.49 -3.91 -0.46
N ILE A 35 7.46 -4.70 -0.01
CA ILE A 35 7.55 -6.13 -0.27
C ILE A 35 7.42 -6.89 1.04
N VAL A 36 6.52 -7.87 1.11
CA VAL A 36 6.29 -8.76 2.26
C VAL A 36 5.96 -10.18 1.78
N GLY A 37 5.94 -11.16 2.68
CA GLY A 37 5.59 -12.54 2.34
C GLY A 37 4.11 -12.69 2.05
N ASP A 38 3.25 -12.27 2.97
CA ASP A 38 1.81 -12.49 2.88
C ASP A 38 1.01 -11.50 3.75
N LEU A 39 -0.32 -11.70 3.77
CA LEU A 39 -1.26 -10.92 4.57
C LEU A 39 -1.13 -11.15 6.08
N GLN A 40 -0.45 -12.23 6.51
CA GLN A 40 -0.16 -12.51 7.92
C GLN A 40 1.14 -11.80 8.36
N ASN A 41 1.71 -10.96 7.50
CA ASN A 41 2.95 -10.24 7.75
C ASN A 41 4.15 -11.18 8.00
N ASN A 42 4.16 -12.36 7.37
CA ASN A 42 5.38 -13.16 7.32
C ASN A 42 6.41 -12.47 6.42
N PRO A 43 7.73 -12.55 6.71
CA PRO A 43 8.75 -12.05 5.81
C PRO A 43 8.76 -12.84 4.50
N GLY A 44 9.06 -12.18 3.37
CA GLY A 44 9.06 -12.81 2.06
C GLY A 44 8.98 -11.79 0.93
N ARG A 45 8.61 -12.25 -0.27
CA ARG A 45 8.53 -11.41 -1.49
C ARG A 45 7.32 -11.70 -2.39
N SER A 46 6.33 -12.43 -1.89
CA SER A 46 5.15 -12.86 -2.66
C SER A 46 4.02 -11.83 -2.68
N LEU A 47 3.95 -10.94 -1.69
CA LEU A 47 3.00 -9.83 -1.63
C LEU A 47 3.74 -8.50 -1.79
N PHE A 48 3.19 -7.60 -2.59
CA PHE A 48 3.72 -6.26 -2.74
C PHE A 48 2.62 -5.21 -2.80
N VAL A 49 2.94 -3.99 -2.36
CA VAL A 49 2.07 -2.80 -2.43
C VAL A 49 2.81 -1.69 -3.16
N ARG A 50 2.16 -1.04 -4.13
CA ARG A 50 2.68 0.16 -4.80
C ARG A 50 2.67 1.35 -3.84
N LEU A 51 3.84 1.96 -3.64
CA LEU A 51 4.00 3.15 -2.79
C LEU A 51 3.89 4.45 -3.57
N THR A 52 3.99 4.39 -4.90
CA THR A 52 3.94 5.56 -5.78
C THR A 52 3.04 5.28 -6.97
N GLY A 53 2.28 6.29 -7.38
CA GLY A 53 1.34 6.20 -8.49
C GLY A 53 0.23 7.24 -8.35
N PRO A 54 -0.72 7.29 -9.28
CA PRO A 54 -1.92 8.08 -9.09
C PRO A 54 -2.72 7.59 -7.87
N VAL A 55 -3.61 8.42 -7.34
CA VAL A 55 -4.50 8.02 -6.23
C VAL A 55 -5.57 7.01 -6.65
N SER A 56 -5.84 6.90 -7.94
CA SER A 56 -6.85 5.98 -8.50
C SER A 56 -6.47 5.55 -9.92
N GLY A 57 -7.09 4.46 -10.38
CA GLY A 57 -6.86 3.91 -11.72
C GLY A 57 -5.66 2.95 -11.81
N PRO A 58 -5.30 2.54 -13.05
CA PRO A 58 -4.20 1.61 -13.28
C PRO A 58 -2.87 2.13 -12.71
N GLY A 59 -2.21 1.28 -11.92
CA GLY A 59 -0.92 1.61 -11.31
C GLY A 59 -1.01 2.54 -10.10
N ALA A 60 -2.19 2.75 -9.53
CA ALA A 60 -2.37 3.55 -8.34
C ALA A 60 -1.54 3.06 -7.13
N ALA A 61 -1.21 4.00 -6.24
CA ALA A 61 -0.61 3.67 -4.95
C ALA A 61 -1.61 2.96 -4.02
N GLY A 62 -1.11 2.19 -3.05
CA GLY A 62 -1.93 1.40 -2.12
C GLY A 62 -2.60 0.17 -2.76
N LYS A 63 -2.13 -0.25 -3.94
CA LYS A 63 -2.59 -1.43 -4.68
C LYS A 63 -1.51 -2.48 -4.81
#